data_AF-A0A672FXX1-F1
#
_entry.id   AF-A0A672FXX1-F1
#
_cell.length_a   1.000
_cell.length_b   1.000
_cell.length_c   1.000
_cell.angle_alpha   90.00
_cell.angle_beta   90.00
_cell.angle_gamma   90.00
#
_symmetry.space_group_name_H-M   'P 1'
#
loop_
_entity.id
_entity.type
_entity.pdbx_description
1 polymer ?
#
loop_
_entity_poly.entity_id
_entity_poly.type
_entity_poly.pdbx_seq_one_letter_code
_entity_poly.pdbx_strand_id
1 'polypeptide(L)'
;MSAVCAPSIRRLLQVVSPGVTAAMLRSYSLDVSAPLLRTQGYVDGRWVSAASVFPVLDPATGQEIARVADCGAAEAKQAVDAAYKAFQSWKRSTAKERSILLRKWFDLLTLHKEDLARLITFESGKPLKESLAEVTYSASFLEWFSEEARRVYGDIVPSPLRDRRIFLLKQPVGVASIITPWNFPSAMITRKVGAALAAGCTVVVKPAEDTPLSALALAELAEQAGIPAGVFNVVPCSREETPAVGQVLCTDPLVAKISFTGSTATGKVLLKMAADTVKKVSMELGGHAPFIVFDSADVDRAVSGAMASKFRNSGQTCVCSNRFLVQSGIYDRFVEKLGRAMDAELRMGHGSDPQTTQGPLINQRAADKVGGASVGVTDLTVTSEELNHRLWSLRLSSRCRTPCPGEPRFCGAGSVSTAPSWNRRCWWTSAPTCCVRRRRRSARWFPSSGRYRGTLGDRPSEQRTVHQSQLLLLITDSAPRRKLWP
;
A
#
# COMPACT_ATOMS: atom_id res chain seq x y z
N MET A 1 -60.27 -58.61 15.71
CA MET A 1 -60.49 -57.22 16.16
C MET A 1 -59.52 -56.95 17.31
N SER A 2 -58.54 -56.08 17.31
CA SER A 2 -57.98 -55.11 16.35
C SER A 2 -56.56 -54.82 16.88
N ALA A 3 -55.52 -55.12 16.12
CA ALA A 3 -54.57 -54.17 15.53
C ALA A 3 -53.89 -53.15 16.48
N VAL A 4 -52.57 -53.32 16.58
CA VAL A 4 -51.54 -52.46 17.20
C VAL A 4 -51.45 -51.10 16.49
N CYS A 5 -51.30 -50.00 17.24
CA CYS A 5 -50.75 -48.75 16.68
C CYS A 5 -50.14 -47.86 17.77
N ALA A 6 -48.84 -47.55 17.64
CA ALA A 6 -48.08 -46.63 18.48
C ALA A 6 -48.17 -45.19 17.92
N PRO A 7 -48.24 -44.13 18.76
CA PRO A 7 -48.16 -42.76 18.27
C PRO A 7 -46.71 -42.29 18.12
N SER A 8 -46.39 -42.05 16.84
CA SER A 8 -45.33 -41.24 16.23
C SER A 8 -44.70 -40.12 17.08
N ILE A 9 -43.37 -40.15 17.17
CA ILE A 9 -42.48 -39.02 17.48
C ILE A 9 -42.54 -38.03 16.30
N ARG A 10 -43.53 -37.13 16.33
CA ARG A 10 -43.57 -35.92 15.50
C ARG A 10 -44.26 -34.81 16.27
N ARG A 11 -43.49 -34.07 17.07
CA ARG A 11 -43.72 -32.65 17.45
C ARG A 11 -42.70 -32.25 18.52
N LEU A 12 -41.46 -32.01 18.12
CA LEU A 12 -40.50 -31.28 18.96
C LEU A 12 -39.29 -30.76 18.15
N LEU A 13 -39.54 -30.13 17.01
CA LEU A 13 -38.53 -29.34 16.29
C LEU A 13 -39.22 -28.23 15.49
N GLN A 14 -39.73 -27.20 16.17
CA GLN A 14 -40.09 -25.91 15.54
C GLN A 14 -39.96 -24.78 16.55
N VAL A 15 -38.72 -24.44 16.93
CA VAL A 15 -38.31 -23.07 17.26
C VAL A 15 -36.83 -22.94 16.90
N VAL A 16 -36.53 -22.82 15.60
CA VAL A 16 -35.24 -22.30 15.13
C VAL A 16 -35.58 -21.04 14.35
N SER A 17 -34.98 -19.93 14.76
CA SER A 17 -35.22 -18.59 14.23
C SER A 17 -35.10 -18.55 12.69
N PRO A 18 -36.04 -17.90 11.96
CA PRO A 18 -36.05 -17.91 10.48
C PRO A 18 -34.91 -17.10 9.83
N GLY A 19 -34.09 -16.38 10.61
CA GLY A 19 -33.08 -15.46 10.10
C GLY A 19 -31.71 -16.06 9.78
N VAL A 20 -31.37 -17.24 10.32
CA VAL A 20 -30.00 -17.78 10.25
C VAL A 20 -29.76 -18.60 8.97
N THR A 21 -30.81 -19.21 8.40
CA THR A 21 -30.69 -20.05 7.21
C THR A 21 -30.64 -19.28 5.88
N ALA A 22 -31.11 -18.04 5.83
CA ALA A 22 -31.22 -17.30 4.56
C ALA A 22 -29.87 -16.75 4.05
N ALA A 23 -28.93 -16.44 4.94
CA ALA A 23 -27.60 -15.94 4.56
C ALA A 23 -26.68 -17.04 4.01
N MET A 24 -26.85 -18.29 4.49
CA MET A 24 -26.06 -19.45 4.03
C MET A 24 -26.51 -20.01 2.67
N LEU A 25 -27.64 -19.55 2.10
CA LEU A 25 -28.22 -20.06 0.85
C LEU A 25 -28.14 -19.09 -0.33
N ARG A 26 -27.50 -17.93 -0.19
CA ARG A 26 -27.21 -17.08 -1.37
C ARG A 26 -25.99 -17.62 -2.10
N SER A 27 -26.19 -18.18 -3.29
CA SER A 27 -25.11 -18.50 -4.21
C SER A 27 -24.53 -17.21 -4.77
N TYR A 28 -23.29 -16.88 -4.40
CA TYR A 28 -22.53 -15.81 -5.03
C TYR A 28 -21.73 -16.41 -6.19
N SER A 29 -21.88 -15.87 -7.39
CA SER A 29 -21.16 -16.33 -8.57
C SER A 29 -20.38 -15.18 -9.18
N LEU A 30 -19.10 -15.43 -9.48
CA LEU A 30 -18.29 -14.49 -10.23
C LEU A 30 -18.71 -14.54 -11.71
N ASP A 31 -19.41 -13.51 -12.17
CA ASP A 31 -19.72 -13.30 -13.59
C ASP A 31 -18.78 -12.22 -14.15
N VAL A 32 -17.71 -12.68 -14.80
CA VAL A 32 -16.68 -11.85 -15.44
C VAL A 32 -16.39 -12.45 -16.81
N SER A 33 -16.16 -11.58 -17.80
CA SER A 33 -15.80 -12.04 -19.14
C SER A 33 -14.61 -12.99 -19.12
N ALA A 34 -14.76 -14.14 -19.80
CA ALA A 34 -13.77 -15.23 -19.81
C ALA A 34 -12.33 -14.78 -20.16
N PRO A 35 -12.09 -13.80 -21.06
CA PRO A 35 -10.73 -13.31 -21.32
C PRO A 35 -10.04 -12.66 -20.11
N LEU A 36 -10.79 -12.05 -19.19
CA LEU A 36 -10.24 -11.37 -18.02
C LEU A 36 -9.96 -12.33 -16.84
N LEU A 37 -10.65 -13.47 -16.79
CA LEU A 37 -10.39 -14.50 -15.78
C LEU A 37 -9.29 -15.46 -16.26
N ARG A 38 -8.05 -15.13 -15.92
CA ARG A 38 -6.85 -15.87 -16.32
C ARG A 38 -6.25 -16.61 -15.12
N THR A 39 -5.66 -17.77 -15.37
CA THR A 39 -5.07 -18.63 -14.33
C THR A 39 -3.62 -18.99 -14.57
N GLN A 40 -3.08 -18.77 -15.77
CA GLN A 40 -1.67 -18.94 -16.07
C GLN A 40 -0.86 -17.70 -15.67
N GLY A 41 0.46 -17.86 -15.46
CA GLY A 41 1.37 -16.72 -15.45
C GLY A 41 1.45 -16.05 -16.81
N TYR A 42 1.95 -14.81 -16.87
CA TYR A 42 2.10 -14.06 -18.11
C TYR A 42 3.57 -13.70 -18.34
N VAL A 43 4.24 -14.36 -19.28
CA VAL A 43 5.67 -14.20 -19.53
C VAL A 43 5.94 -14.11 -21.02
N ASP A 44 6.70 -13.08 -21.43
CA ASP A 44 7.10 -12.86 -22.83
C ASP A 44 5.91 -12.83 -23.82
N GLY A 45 4.79 -12.23 -23.41
CA GLY A 45 3.58 -12.17 -24.24
C GLY A 45 2.84 -13.51 -24.37
N ARG A 46 3.05 -14.44 -23.42
CA ARG A 46 2.43 -15.76 -23.43
C ARG A 46 1.89 -16.14 -22.06
N TRP A 47 0.79 -16.89 -22.08
CA TRP A 47 0.21 -17.52 -20.91
C TRP A 47 0.98 -18.82 -20.58
N VAL A 48 1.66 -18.84 -19.43
CA VAL A 48 2.57 -19.91 -19.00
C VAL A 48 2.01 -20.67 -17.82
N SER A 49 1.86 -21.98 -17.97
CA SER A 49 1.54 -22.90 -16.87
C SER A 49 2.80 -23.20 -16.05
N ALA A 50 2.63 -23.42 -14.75
CA ALA A 50 3.68 -23.93 -13.86
C ALA A 50 3.46 -25.43 -13.57
N ALA A 51 4.43 -26.06 -12.88
CA ALA A 51 4.32 -27.46 -12.49
C ALA A 51 3.21 -27.73 -11.46
N SER A 52 2.89 -26.73 -10.65
CA SER A 52 1.83 -26.74 -9.64
C SER A 52 0.89 -25.55 -9.81
N VAL A 53 -0.24 -25.61 -9.11
CA VAL A 53 -1.24 -24.54 -9.03
C VAL A 53 -1.69 -24.35 -7.59
N PHE A 54 -2.02 -23.12 -7.20
CA PHE A 54 -2.56 -22.80 -5.88
C PHE A 54 -4.00 -22.24 -5.98
N PRO A 55 -4.87 -22.49 -4.98
CA PRO A 55 -6.25 -22.00 -5.01
C PRO A 55 -6.30 -20.51 -4.64
N VAL A 56 -7.17 -19.77 -5.33
CA VAL A 56 -7.61 -18.44 -4.95
C VAL A 56 -9.01 -18.58 -4.38
N LEU A 57 -9.21 -18.12 -3.15
CA LEU A 57 -10.46 -18.27 -2.43
C LEU A 57 -11.17 -16.92 -2.32
N ASP A 58 -12.48 -16.95 -2.36
CA ASP A 58 -13.30 -15.82 -1.93
C ASP A 58 -13.23 -15.72 -0.39
N PRO A 59 -12.69 -14.64 0.20
CA PRO A 59 -12.53 -14.52 1.63
C PRO A 59 -13.86 -14.37 2.38
N ALA A 60 -14.98 -14.08 1.69
CA ALA A 60 -16.29 -13.94 2.32
C ALA A 60 -16.99 -15.29 2.48
N THR A 61 -16.79 -16.22 1.54
CA THR A 61 -17.47 -17.53 1.53
C THR A 61 -16.54 -18.70 1.80
N GLY A 62 -15.23 -18.51 1.61
CA GLY A 62 -14.23 -19.58 1.61
C GLY A 62 -14.26 -20.46 0.36
N GLN A 63 -15.13 -20.16 -0.62
CA GLN A 63 -15.25 -20.94 -1.85
C GLN A 63 -14.06 -20.66 -2.78
N GLU A 64 -13.61 -21.68 -3.50
CA GLU A 64 -12.57 -21.54 -4.50
C GLU A 64 -13.11 -20.81 -5.74
N ILE A 65 -12.45 -19.72 -6.11
CA ILE A 65 -12.75 -18.93 -7.31
C ILE A 65 -12.07 -19.56 -8.52
N ALA A 66 -10.77 -19.86 -8.39
CA ALA A 66 -9.93 -20.41 -9.45
C ALA A 66 -8.64 -21.02 -8.88
N ARG A 67 -7.95 -21.84 -9.70
CA ARG A 67 -6.59 -22.33 -9.41
C ARG A 67 -5.60 -21.66 -10.35
N VAL A 68 -4.61 -20.99 -9.79
CA VAL A 68 -3.63 -20.18 -10.53
C VAL A 68 -2.28 -20.89 -10.55
N ALA A 69 -1.53 -20.74 -11.65
CA ALA A 69 -0.17 -21.24 -11.80
C ALA A 69 0.70 -20.81 -10.61
N ASP A 70 1.38 -21.78 -10.00
CA ASP A 70 2.31 -21.54 -8.91
C ASP A 70 3.74 -21.43 -9.46
N CYS A 71 4.08 -20.24 -9.98
CA CYS A 71 5.39 -20.02 -10.58
C CYS A 71 6.50 -20.15 -9.52
N GLY A 72 7.59 -20.84 -9.88
CA GLY A 72 8.77 -20.96 -9.04
C GLY A 72 9.91 -20.06 -9.50
N ALA A 73 11.12 -20.35 -8.99
CA ALA A 73 12.34 -19.64 -9.37
C ALA A 73 12.64 -19.70 -10.89
N ALA A 74 12.28 -20.80 -11.56
CA ALA A 74 12.54 -20.98 -12.99
C ALA A 74 11.71 -20.02 -13.85
N GLU A 75 10.40 -19.95 -13.62
CA GLU A 75 9.50 -19.02 -14.31
C GLU A 75 9.85 -17.56 -14.00
N ALA A 76 10.23 -17.27 -12.75
CA ALA A 76 10.72 -15.94 -12.36
C ALA A 76 11.96 -15.53 -13.16
N LYS A 77 12.92 -16.46 -13.33
CA LYS A 77 14.14 -16.22 -14.11
C LYS A 77 13.83 -16.02 -15.60
N GLN A 78 12.94 -16.84 -16.16
CA GLN A 78 12.47 -16.69 -17.54
C GLN A 78 11.82 -15.32 -17.76
N ALA A 79 11.00 -14.86 -16.81
CA ALA A 79 10.37 -13.54 -16.86
C ALA A 79 11.38 -12.40 -16.80
N VAL A 80 12.43 -12.50 -15.96
CA VAL A 80 13.52 -11.52 -15.91
C VAL A 80 14.30 -11.48 -17.23
N ASP A 81 14.62 -12.65 -17.80
CA ASP A 81 15.33 -12.73 -19.08
C ASP A 81 14.52 -12.13 -20.23
N ALA A 82 13.22 -12.43 -20.29
CA ALA A 82 12.28 -11.85 -21.24
C ALA A 82 12.18 -10.33 -21.08
N ALA A 83 12.04 -9.85 -19.84
CA ALA A 83 12.00 -8.42 -19.54
C ALA A 83 13.28 -7.69 -19.95
N TYR A 84 14.45 -8.32 -19.73
CA TYR A 84 15.73 -7.75 -20.12
C TYR A 84 15.92 -7.71 -21.63
N LYS A 85 15.48 -8.75 -22.35
CA LYS A 85 15.48 -8.79 -23.81
C LYS A 85 14.56 -7.71 -24.39
N ALA A 86 13.33 -7.62 -23.91
CA ALA A 86 12.36 -6.61 -24.32
C ALA A 86 12.82 -5.18 -24.00
N PHE A 87 13.56 -4.99 -22.90
CA PHE A 87 14.11 -3.69 -22.53
C PHE A 87 15.03 -3.12 -23.62
N GLN A 88 15.79 -3.95 -24.35
CA GLN A 88 16.73 -3.47 -25.36
C GLN A 88 16.05 -2.74 -26.51
N SER A 89 14.85 -3.16 -26.91
CA SER A 89 14.01 -2.49 -27.90
C SER A 89 13.11 -1.44 -27.26
N TRP A 90 12.46 -1.74 -26.14
CA TRP A 90 11.51 -0.83 -25.48
C TRP A 90 12.15 0.49 -25.05
N LYS A 91 13.40 0.48 -24.55
CA LYS A 91 14.11 1.72 -24.17
C LYS A 91 14.38 2.66 -25.33
N ARG A 92 14.30 2.17 -26.58
CA ARG A 92 14.49 2.93 -27.82
C ARG A 92 13.19 3.46 -28.42
N SER A 93 12.03 2.98 -27.94
CA SER A 93 10.74 3.58 -28.30
C SER A 93 10.74 5.05 -27.93
N THR A 94 10.01 5.85 -28.71
CA THR A 94 9.78 7.26 -28.38
C THR A 94 8.84 7.37 -27.19
N ALA A 95 8.98 8.46 -26.42
CA ALA A 95 8.04 8.79 -25.35
C ALA A 95 6.58 8.86 -25.84
N LYS A 96 6.35 9.26 -27.09
CA LYS A 96 5.01 9.34 -27.69
C LYS A 96 4.41 7.96 -27.92
N GLU A 97 5.18 6.99 -28.42
CA GLU A 97 4.68 5.62 -28.63
C GLU A 97 4.29 4.98 -27.30
N ARG A 98 5.14 5.10 -26.27
CA ARG A 98 4.83 4.59 -24.93
C ARG A 98 3.59 5.25 -24.32
N SER A 99 3.46 6.57 -24.50
CA SER A 99 2.28 7.34 -24.09
C SER A 99 0.99 6.80 -24.71
N ILE A 100 0.99 6.55 -26.03
CA ILE A 100 -0.20 6.03 -26.73
C ILE A 100 -0.59 4.64 -26.21
N LEU A 101 0.38 3.74 -25.99
CA LEU A 101 0.09 2.39 -25.49
C LEU A 101 -0.46 2.41 -24.05
N LEU A 102 0.12 3.23 -23.17
CA LEU A 102 -0.39 3.42 -21.81
C LEU A 102 -1.81 4.03 -21.80
N ARG A 103 -2.09 4.96 -22.72
CA ARG A 103 -3.43 5.54 -22.86
C ARG A 103 -4.46 4.50 -23.31
N LYS A 104 -4.14 3.67 -24.30
CA LYS A 104 -5.01 2.55 -24.72
C LYS A 104 -5.28 1.58 -23.57
N TRP A 105 -4.27 1.28 -22.76
CA TRP A 105 -4.44 0.42 -21.60
C TRP A 105 -5.37 1.05 -20.56
N PHE A 106 -5.23 2.35 -20.29
CA PHE A 106 -6.20 3.12 -19.48
C PHE A 106 -7.64 3.03 -20.03
N ASP A 107 -7.82 3.22 -21.34
CA ASP A 107 -9.14 3.18 -21.97
C ASP A 107 -9.77 1.78 -21.81
N LEU A 108 -8.97 0.71 -21.92
CA LEU A 108 -9.42 -0.67 -21.69
C LEU A 108 -9.80 -0.96 -20.24
N LEU A 109 -9.05 -0.44 -19.25
CA LEU A 109 -9.44 -0.55 -17.84
C LEU A 109 -10.78 0.15 -17.58
N THR A 110 -11.00 1.29 -18.23
CA THR A 110 -12.24 2.05 -18.13
C THR A 110 -13.41 1.32 -18.79
N LEU A 111 -13.15 0.67 -19.93
CA LEU A 111 -14.15 -0.11 -20.66
C LEU A 111 -14.61 -1.35 -19.87
N HIS A 112 -13.69 -2.04 -19.21
CA HIS A 112 -13.97 -3.27 -18.45
C HIS A 112 -14.14 -3.02 -16.94
N LYS A 113 -14.49 -1.80 -16.54
CA LYS A 113 -14.46 -1.36 -15.15
C LYS A 113 -15.30 -2.23 -14.22
N GLU A 114 -16.50 -2.60 -14.63
CA GLU A 114 -17.45 -3.38 -13.85
C GLU A 114 -16.94 -4.81 -13.64
N ASP A 115 -16.44 -5.45 -14.69
CA ASP A 115 -15.87 -6.81 -14.63
C ASP A 115 -14.64 -6.86 -13.72
N LEU A 116 -13.72 -5.90 -13.88
CA LEU A 116 -12.54 -5.78 -13.03
C LEU A 116 -12.94 -5.54 -11.57
N ALA A 117 -13.98 -4.74 -11.32
CA ALA A 117 -14.44 -4.49 -9.96
C ALA A 117 -15.09 -5.73 -9.32
N ARG A 118 -15.83 -6.54 -10.07
CA ARG A 118 -16.32 -7.84 -9.60
C ARG A 118 -15.15 -8.76 -9.25
N LEU A 119 -14.15 -8.86 -10.12
CA LEU A 119 -12.97 -9.69 -9.88
C LEU A 119 -12.24 -9.29 -8.58
N ILE A 120 -11.96 -7.99 -8.39
CA ILE A 120 -11.36 -7.46 -7.15
C ILE A 120 -12.23 -7.79 -5.93
N THR A 121 -13.55 -7.64 -6.05
CA THR A 121 -14.49 -7.90 -4.95
C THR A 121 -14.42 -9.34 -4.50
N PHE A 122 -14.42 -10.29 -5.43
CA PHE A 122 -14.38 -11.71 -5.11
C PHE A 122 -13.03 -12.13 -4.52
N GLU A 123 -11.89 -11.70 -5.06
CA GLU A 123 -10.59 -12.15 -4.52
C GLU A 123 -10.16 -11.39 -3.25
N SER A 124 -10.58 -10.14 -3.06
CA SER A 124 -10.16 -9.32 -1.91
C SER A 124 -11.21 -9.15 -0.82
N GLY A 125 -12.47 -9.47 -1.11
CA GLY A 125 -13.63 -9.32 -0.22
C GLY A 125 -14.18 -7.89 -0.10
N LYS A 126 -13.50 -6.87 -0.62
CA LYS A 126 -13.97 -5.48 -0.44
C LYS A 126 -15.30 -5.22 -1.15
N PRO A 127 -16.15 -4.31 -0.63
CA PRO A 127 -17.42 -3.99 -1.28
C PRO A 127 -17.26 -3.53 -2.73
N LEU A 128 -18.19 -3.92 -3.62
CA LEU A 128 -18.14 -3.62 -5.05
C LEU A 128 -17.97 -2.13 -5.35
N LYS A 129 -18.59 -1.26 -4.53
CA LYS A 129 -18.43 0.20 -4.64
C LYS A 129 -16.99 0.64 -4.43
N GLU A 130 -16.27 0.03 -3.48
CA GLU A 130 -14.85 0.30 -3.27
C GLU A 130 -14.00 -0.26 -4.40
N SER A 131 -14.32 -1.46 -4.92
CA SER A 131 -13.66 -2.05 -6.07
C SER A 131 -13.79 -1.18 -7.33
N LEU A 132 -14.97 -0.63 -7.61
CA LEU A 132 -15.20 0.31 -8.73
C LEU A 132 -14.36 1.59 -8.58
N ALA A 133 -14.24 2.10 -7.36
CA ALA A 133 -13.39 3.24 -7.05
C ALA A 133 -11.90 2.89 -7.24
N GLU A 134 -11.48 1.68 -6.83
CA GLU A 134 -10.13 1.20 -7.07
C GLU A 134 -9.83 1.07 -8.56
N VAL A 135 -10.70 0.47 -9.38
CA VAL A 135 -10.43 0.34 -10.82
C VAL A 135 -10.25 1.71 -11.47
N THR A 136 -11.10 2.68 -11.10
CA THR A 136 -10.99 4.07 -11.57
C THR A 136 -9.65 4.69 -11.13
N TYR A 137 -9.26 4.47 -9.88
CA TYR A 137 -7.99 4.95 -9.33
C TYR A 137 -6.77 4.24 -9.95
N SER A 138 -6.90 2.97 -10.30
CA SER A 138 -5.88 2.18 -10.98
C SER A 138 -5.67 2.68 -12.40
N ALA A 139 -6.77 2.91 -13.13
CA ALA A 139 -6.76 3.47 -14.47
C ALA A 139 -6.11 4.86 -14.49
N SER A 140 -6.41 5.73 -13.53
CA SER A 140 -5.86 7.08 -13.51
C SER A 140 -4.32 7.12 -13.39
N PHE A 141 -3.67 6.10 -12.81
CA PHE A 141 -2.21 6.01 -12.86
C PHE A 141 -1.68 5.75 -14.27
N LEU A 142 -2.34 4.90 -15.05
CA LEU A 142 -1.95 4.65 -16.44
C LEU A 142 -2.17 5.90 -17.29
N GLU A 143 -3.29 6.60 -17.10
CA GLU A 143 -3.56 7.89 -17.75
C GLU A 143 -2.45 8.91 -17.41
N TRP A 144 -2.23 9.14 -16.11
CA TRP A 144 -1.24 10.10 -15.63
C TRP A 144 0.16 9.80 -16.18
N PHE A 145 0.62 8.56 -16.07
CA PHE A 145 1.95 8.21 -16.56
C PHE A 145 2.04 8.15 -18.09
N SER A 146 0.93 7.94 -18.80
CA SER A 146 0.89 8.13 -20.25
C SER A 146 1.27 9.57 -20.62
N GLU A 147 0.83 10.55 -19.85
CA GLU A 147 1.14 11.96 -20.06
C GLU A 147 2.58 12.29 -19.64
N GLU A 148 3.02 11.77 -18.49
CA GLU A 148 4.36 12.01 -17.97
C GLU A 148 5.46 11.39 -18.83
N ALA A 149 5.17 10.33 -19.61
CA ALA A 149 6.11 9.73 -20.54
C ALA A 149 6.79 10.77 -21.45
N ARG A 150 6.04 11.79 -21.89
CA ARG A 150 6.48 12.85 -22.80
C ARG A 150 7.11 14.06 -22.10
N ARG A 151 7.19 14.04 -20.76
CA ARG A 151 7.62 15.16 -19.91
C ARG A 151 8.88 14.85 -19.10
N VAL A 152 9.66 13.84 -19.54
CA VAL A 152 10.96 13.51 -18.97
C VAL A 152 12.01 14.51 -19.46
N TYR A 153 12.02 15.70 -18.87
CA TYR A 153 12.96 16.77 -19.22
C TYR A 153 14.34 16.56 -18.58
N GLY A 154 15.39 16.74 -19.39
CA GLY A 154 16.75 16.93 -18.91
C GLY A 154 17.06 18.39 -18.61
N ASP A 155 18.31 18.67 -18.21
CA ASP A 155 18.75 20.01 -17.83
C ASP A 155 20.04 20.40 -18.57
N ILE A 156 20.20 21.70 -18.83
CA ILE A 156 21.45 22.29 -19.34
C ILE A 156 21.99 23.20 -18.24
N VAL A 157 23.16 22.87 -17.71
CA VAL A 157 23.74 23.58 -16.56
C VAL A 157 24.91 24.46 -17.04
N PRO A 158 25.01 25.73 -16.59
CA PRO A 158 26.16 26.57 -16.87
C PRO A 158 27.46 25.91 -16.40
N SER A 159 28.45 25.83 -17.30
CA SER A 159 29.76 25.31 -16.93
C SER A 159 30.60 26.37 -16.22
N PRO A 160 31.34 26.02 -15.15
CA PRO A 160 32.36 26.90 -14.59
C PRO A 160 33.58 27.04 -15.53
N LEU A 161 33.72 26.17 -16.54
CA LEU A 161 34.80 26.17 -17.53
C LEU A 161 34.28 26.69 -18.88
N ARG A 162 35.05 27.56 -19.54
CA ARG A 162 34.60 28.31 -20.72
C ARG A 162 34.35 27.44 -21.96
N ASP A 163 35.07 26.33 -22.06
CA ASP A 163 35.14 25.43 -23.21
C ASP A 163 34.20 24.22 -23.09
N ARG A 164 33.34 24.17 -22.06
CA ARG A 164 32.48 23.01 -21.79
C ARG A 164 31.00 23.36 -21.73
N ARG A 165 30.17 22.34 -21.93
CA ARG A 165 28.72 22.35 -21.70
C ARG A 165 28.36 21.15 -20.84
N ILE A 166 27.39 21.33 -19.95
CA ILE A 166 26.95 20.27 -19.04
C ILE A 166 25.49 19.95 -19.37
N PHE A 167 25.24 18.70 -19.75
CA PHE A 167 23.92 18.17 -20.05
C PHE A 167 23.57 17.09 -19.03
N LEU A 168 22.36 17.16 -18.50
CA LEU A 168 21.80 16.14 -17.61
C LEU A 168 20.65 15.44 -18.34
N LEU A 169 20.85 14.16 -18.68
CA LEU A 169 19.84 13.33 -19.33
C LEU A 169 19.21 12.38 -18.31
N LYS A 170 17.92 12.09 -18.48
CA LYS A 170 17.19 11.10 -17.69
C LYS A 170 16.85 9.91 -18.58
N GLN A 171 17.30 8.72 -18.18
CA GLN A 171 17.15 7.48 -18.94
C GLN A 171 16.52 6.38 -18.05
N PRO A 172 15.80 5.41 -18.64
CA PRO A 172 15.22 4.31 -17.89
C PRO A 172 16.29 3.51 -17.17
N VAL A 173 15.95 2.99 -15.99
CA VAL A 173 16.89 2.26 -15.13
C VAL A 173 17.18 0.84 -15.61
N GLY A 174 16.26 0.21 -16.34
CA GLY A 174 16.38 -1.19 -16.77
C GLY A 174 15.12 -2.00 -16.44
N VAL A 175 15.32 -3.28 -16.13
CA VAL A 175 14.27 -4.16 -15.63
C VAL A 175 13.95 -3.80 -14.18
N ALA A 176 12.67 -3.68 -13.86
CA ALA A 176 12.19 -3.44 -12.51
C ALA A 176 11.32 -4.61 -11.99
N SER A 177 11.69 -5.14 -10.83
CA SER A 177 10.88 -6.10 -10.09
C SER A 177 9.83 -5.38 -9.26
N ILE A 178 8.58 -5.78 -9.44
CA ILE A 178 7.40 -5.14 -8.86
C ILE A 178 6.69 -6.16 -7.97
N ILE A 179 6.72 -5.96 -6.65
CA ILE A 179 6.10 -6.89 -5.70
C ILE A 179 4.98 -6.13 -4.97
N THR A 180 3.74 -6.62 -5.06
CA THR A 180 2.55 -5.89 -4.61
C THR A 180 1.73 -6.66 -3.57
N PRO A 181 1.04 -5.95 -2.65
CA PRO A 181 0.19 -6.54 -1.65
C PRO A 181 -1.22 -6.82 -2.20
N TRP A 182 -2.05 -7.48 -1.39
CA TRP A 182 -3.42 -7.87 -1.73
C TRP A 182 -4.47 -6.77 -1.57
N ASN A 183 -4.17 -5.73 -0.78
CA ASN A 183 -5.21 -4.79 -0.33
C ASN A 183 -5.75 -3.87 -1.43
N PHE A 184 -4.96 -3.59 -2.47
CA PHE A 184 -5.38 -2.87 -3.67
C PHE A 184 -4.73 -3.57 -4.88
N PRO A 185 -5.27 -4.73 -5.28
CA PRO A 185 -4.59 -5.66 -6.16
C PRO A 185 -4.43 -5.12 -7.59
N SER A 186 -5.24 -4.12 -7.98
CA SER A 186 -5.08 -3.42 -9.26
C SER A 186 -4.23 -2.15 -9.09
N ALA A 187 -4.59 -1.27 -8.16
CA ALA A 187 -3.98 0.06 -8.06
C ALA A 187 -2.52 0.05 -7.54
N MET A 188 -2.09 -0.99 -6.81
CA MET A 188 -0.69 -1.12 -6.41
C MET A 188 0.22 -1.52 -7.59
N ILE A 189 -0.33 -2.20 -8.59
CA ILE A 189 0.39 -2.60 -9.80
C ILE A 189 0.48 -1.40 -10.74
N THR A 190 -0.65 -0.82 -11.15
CA THR A 190 -0.68 0.25 -12.15
C THR A 190 0.09 1.51 -11.74
N ARG A 191 0.10 1.88 -10.45
CA ARG A 191 0.93 3.01 -9.96
C ARG A 191 2.43 2.80 -10.17
N LYS A 192 2.90 1.55 -10.14
CA LYS A 192 4.32 1.20 -10.28
C LYS A 192 4.66 0.94 -11.75
N VAL A 193 3.81 0.18 -12.42
CA VAL A 193 3.99 -0.24 -13.80
C VAL A 193 3.78 0.90 -14.79
N GLY A 194 2.76 1.74 -14.59
CA GLY A 194 2.55 2.93 -15.40
C GLY A 194 3.80 3.83 -15.41
N ALA A 195 4.37 4.11 -14.24
CA ALA A 195 5.60 4.89 -14.10
C ALA A 195 6.80 4.22 -14.77
N ALA A 196 6.99 2.91 -14.55
CA ALA A 196 8.10 2.15 -15.10
C ALA A 196 8.07 2.14 -16.64
N LEU A 197 6.92 1.78 -17.23
CA LEU A 197 6.76 1.73 -18.68
C LEU A 197 6.88 3.11 -19.30
N ALA A 198 6.28 4.16 -18.70
CA ALA A 198 6.40 5.54 -19.18
C ALA A 198 7.87 5.99 -19.29
N ALA A 199 8.67 5.67 -18.28
CA ALA A 199 10.10 5.94 -18.26
C ALA A 199 10.89 5.14 -19.31
N GLY A 200 10.33 4.04 -19.83
CA GLY A 200 10.99 3.13 -20.78
C GLY A 200 11.61 1.89 -20.13
N CYS A 201 11.21 1.56 -18.89
CA CYS A 201 11.60 0.31 -18.21
C CYS A 201 10.65 -0.83 -18.61
N THR A 202 11.08 -2.07 -18.38
CA THR A 202 10.25 -3.28 -18.41
C THR A 202 10.08 -3.81 -16.99
N VAL A 203 9.05 -4.62 -16.76
CA VAL A 203 8.69 -5.07 -15.41
C VAL A 203 8.41 -6.56 -15.31
N VAL A 204 8.71 -7.11 -14.14
CA VAL A 204 8.24 -8.42 -13.70
C VAL A 204 7.46 -8.22 -12.40
N VAL A 205 6.16 -8.56 -12.43
CA VAL A 205 5.23 -8.38 -11.31
C VAL A 205 5.02 -9.70 -10.58
N LYS A 206 5.22 -9.71 -9.26
CA LYS A 206 4.77 -10.79 -8.36
C LYS A 206 3.62 -10.25 -7.49
N PRO A 207 2.35 -10.51 -7.86
CA PRO A 207 1.20 -10.07 -7.07
C PRO A 207 1.04 -10.92 -5.80
N ALA A 208 0.32 -10.43 -4.80
CA ALA A 208 0.02 -11.24 -3.62
C ALA A 208 -0.77 -12.49 -3.99
N GLU A 209 -0.49 -13.59 -3.30
CA GLU A 209 -1.13 -14.90 -3.49
C GLU A 209 -2.63 -14.88 -3.18
N ASP A 210 -3.08 -14.00 -2.30
CA ASP A 210 -4.51 -13.86 -1.99
C ASP A 210 -5.30 -13.23 -3.15
N THR A 211 -4.65 -12.44 -4.02
CA THR A 211 -5.33 -11.64 -5.06
C THR A 211 -4.56 -11.57 -6.40
N PRO A 212 -4.21 -12.71 -7.03
CA PRO A 212 -3.44 -12.71 -8.27
C PRO A 212 -4.31 -12.40 -9.51
N LEU A 213 -5.63 -12.59 -9.45
CA LEU A 213 -6.50 -12.56 -10.63
C LEU A 213 -6.58 -11.15 -11.23
N SER A 214 -6.64 -10.11 -10.40
CA SER A 214 -6.55 -8.72 -10.88
C SER A 214 -5.27 -8.44 -11.66
N ALA A 215 -4.14 -9.00 -11.24
CA ALA A 215 -2.86 -8.80 -11.92
C ALA A 215 -2.84 -9.47 -13.30
N LEU A 216 -3.47 -10.64 -13.42
CA LEU A 216 -3.59 -11.38 -14.67
C LEU A 216 -4.60 -10.72 -15.61
N ALA A 217 -5.71 -10.19 -15.09
CA ALA A 217 -6.64 -9.37 -15.88
C ALA A 217 -5.96 -8.10 -16.43
N LEU A 218 -5.08 -7.47 -15.64
CA LEU A 218 -4.25 -6.37 -16.13
C LEU A 218 -3.29 -6.81 -17.26
N ALA A 219 -2.76 -8.04 -17.23
CA ALA A 219 -1.91 -8.59 -18.28
C ALA A 219 -2.67 -8.79 -19.59
N GLU A 220 -3.87 -9.36 -19.51
CA GLU A 220 -4.78 -9.49 -20.66
C GLU A 220 -5.01 -8.12 -21.32
N LEU A 221 -5.37 -7.10 -20.51
CA LEU A 221 -5.62 -5.76 -21.04
C LEU A 221 -4.35 -5.06 -21.54
N ALA A 222 -3.17 -5.37 -20.99
CA ALA A 222 -1.90 -4.88 -21.50
C ALA A 222 -1.61 -5.44 -22.90
N GLU A 223 -1.88 -6.73 -23.11
CA GLU A 223 -1.75 -7.39 -24.41
C GLU A 223 -2.69 -6.75 -25.43
N GLN A 224 -3.96 -6.59 -25.09
CA GLN A 224 -4.95 -5.95 -25.95
C GLN A 224 -4.59 -4.48 -26.27
N ALA A 225 -3.96 -3.76 -25.34
CA ALA A 225 -3.46 -2.41 -25.57
C ALA A 225 -2.28 -2.37 -26.58
N GLY A 226 -1.65 -3.51 -26.85
CA GLY A 226 -0.47 -3.65 -27.69
C GLY A 226 0.85 -3.42 -26.95
N ILE A 227 0.88 -3.63 -25.64
CA ILE A 227 2.14 -3.62 -24.88
C ILE A 227 3.01 -4.78 -25.40
N PRO A 228 4.25 -4.53 -25.87
CA PRO A 228 5.06 -5.58 -26.47
C PRO A 228 5.38 -6.73 -25.51
N ALA A 229 5.54 -7.92 -26.07
CA ALA A 229 5.99 -9.12 -25.35
C ALA A 229 7.23 -8.82 -24.49
N GLY A 230 7.19 -9.28 -23.23
CA GLY A 230 8.25 -9.10 -22.26
C GLY A 230 8.31 -7.73 -21.58
N VAL A 231 7.57 -6.71 -22.04
CA VAL A 231 7.56 -5.39 -21.38
C VAL A 231 6.82 -5.44 -20.03
N PHE A 232 5.73 -6.19 -19.97
CA PHE A 232 4.95 -6.47 -18.77
C PHE A 232 4.84 -7.98 -18.58
N ASN A 233 5.29 -8.49 -17.43
CA ASN A 233 5.23 -9.91 -17.08
C ASN A 233 4.63 -10.06 -15.68
N VAL A 234 3.89 -11.14 -15.46
CA VAL A 234 3.24 -11.46 -14.17
C VAL A 234 3.56 -12.90 -13.79
N VAL A 235 4.18 -13.08 -12.62
CA VAL A 235 4.55 -14.38 -12.06
C VAL A 235 3.78 -14.59 -10.75
N PRO A 236 2.53 -15.09 -10.80
CA PRO A 236 1.79 -15.45 -9.61
C PRO A 236 2.47 -16.64 -8.92
N CYS A 237 2.55 -16.62 -7.60
CA CYS A 237 3.06 -17.76 -6.85
C CYS A 237 2.48 -17.76 -5.44
N SER A 238 2.36 -18.97 -4.90
CA SER A 238 1.88 -19.28 -3.56
C SER A 238 2.77 -18.67 -2.49
N ARG A 239 2.32 -18.78 -1.24
CA ARG A 239 3.11 -18.34 -0.09
C ARG A 239 4.40 -19.16 0.06
N GLU A 240 4.34 -20.43 -0.32
CA GLU A 240 5.42 -21.41 -0.29
C GLU A 240 6.51 -21.05 -1.31
N GLU A 241 6.14 -20.69 -2.54
CA GLU A 241 7.08 -20.29 -3.60
C GLU A 241 7.55 -18.82 -3.50
N THR A 242 6.86 -17.99 -2.71
CA THR A 242 7.18 -16.56 -2.56
C THR A 242 8.65 -16.29 -2.21
N PRO A 243 9.32 -17.00 -1.28
CA PRO A 243 10.73 -16.78 -1.00
C PRO A 243 11.64 -17.08 -2.21
N ALA A 244 11.38 -18.15 -2.96
CA ALA A 244 12.18 -18.55 -4.10
C ALA A 244 12.04 -17.56 -5.26
N VAL A 245 10.80 -17.18 -5.60
CA VAL A 245 10.53 -16.14 -6.61
C VAL A 245 11.09 -14.79 -6.17
N GLY A 246 10.86 -14.40 -4.92
CA GLY A 246 11.35 -13.13 -4.37
C GLY A 246 12.87 -13.02 -4.41
N GLN A 247 13.59 -14.11 -4.14
CA GLN A 247 15.05 -14.18 -4.24
C GLN A 247 15.49 -13.84 -5.68
N VAL A 248 14.98 -14.55 -6.69
CA VAL A 248 15.33 -14.29 -8.10
C VAL A 248 15.04 -12.84 -8.48
N LEU A 249 13.83 -12.36 -8.21
CA LEU A 249 13.42 -11.01 -8.58
C LEU A 249 14.24 -9.91 -7.88
N CYS A 250 14.86 -10.19 -6.73
CA CYS A 250 15.59 -9.19 -5.96
C CYS A 250 17.11 -9.30 -6.03
N THR A 251 17.67 -10.43 -6.47
CA THR A 251 19.12 -10.63 -6.57
C THR A 251 19.64 -10.75 -7.99
N ASP A 252 18.80 -11.12 -8.97
CA ASP A 252 19.26 -11.31 -10.35
C ASP A 252 19.97 -10.05 -10.89
N PRO A 253 21.16 -10.17 -11.51
CA PRO A 253 21.94 -9.02 -11.96
C PRO A 253 21.28 -8.22 -13.10
N LEU A 254 20.32 -8.80 -13.83
CA LEU A 254 19.58 -8.11 -14.88
C LEU A 254 18.49 -7.18 -14.32
N VAL A 255 18.09 -7.37 -13.07
CA VAL A 255 17.17 -6.47 -12.37
C VAL A 255 17.95 -5.28 -11.80
N ALA A 256 17.58 -4.07 -12.23
CA ALA A 256 18.20 -2.83 -11.81
C ALA A 256 17.41 -2.09 -10.71
N LYS A 257 16.12 -2.42 -10.55
CA LYS A 257 15.24 -1.74 -9.60
C LYS A 257 14.27 -2.70 -8.92
N ILE A 258 14.03 -2.48 -7.64
CA ILE A 258 12.95 -3.12 -6.87
C ILE A 258 11.94 -2.05 -6.47
N SER A 259 10.66 -2.36 -6.62
CA SER A 259 9.54 -1.57 -6.11
C SER A 259 8.60 -2.48 -5.33
N PHE A 260 8.54 -2.29 -4.02
CA PHE A 260 7.74 -3.12 -3.13
C PHE A 260 6.72 -2.29 -2.36
N THR A 261 5.55 -2.87 -2.16
CA THR A 261 4.59 -2.38 -1.17
C THR A 261 4.15 -3.54 -0.29
N GLY A 262 4.19 -3.36 1.03
CA GLY A 262 3.78 -4.41 1.96
C GLY A 262 4.32 -4.21 3.38
N SER A 263 4.64 -5.31 4.06
CA SER A 263 5.07 -5.23 5.46
C SER A 263 6.48 -4.66 5.61
N THR A 264 6.73 -3.94 6.71
CA THR A 264 8.08 -3.46 7.05
C THR A 264 9.08 -4.59 7.23
N ALA A 265 8.64 -5.76 7.74
CA ALA A 265 9.49 -6.93 7.91
C ALA A 265 10.00 -7.45 6.56
N THR A 266 9.09 -7.65 5.60
CA THR A 266 9.43 -8.06 4.23
C THR A 266 10.30 -7.01 3.54
N GLY A 267 9.95 -5.72 3.66
CA GLY A 267 10.74 -4.63 3.06
C GLY A 267 12.20 -4.62 3.52
N LYS A 268 12.46 -4.89 4.81
CA LYS A 268 13.83 -5.03 5.34
C LYS A 268 14.58 -6.22 4.73
N VAL A 269 13.91 -7.35 4.50
CA VAL A 269 14.50 -8.52 3.83
C VAL A 269 14.89 -8.18 2.39
N LEU A 270 13.96 -7.58 1.64
CA LEU A 270 14.21 -7.20 0.25
C LEU A 270 15.32 -6.13 0.11
N LEU A 271 15.40 -5.18 1.06
CA LEU A 271 16.49 -4.21 1.09
C LEU A 271 17.87 -4.84 1.30
N LYS A 272 17.95 -5.91 2.11
CA LYS A 272 19.21 -6.67 2.27
C LYS A 272 19.60 -7.37 0.97
N MET A 273 18.65 -8.04 0.31
CA MET A 273 18.88 -8.67 -1.00
C MET A 273 19.31 -7.67 -2.08
N ALA A 274 18.73 -6.46 -2.05
CA ALA A 274 19.06 -5.39 -2.99
C ALA A 274 20.50 -4.86 -2.84
N ALA A 275 21.06 -4.94 -1.64
CA ALA A 275 22.35 -4.33 -1.30
C ALA A 275 23.52 -5.00 -2.03
N ASP A 276 23.48 -6.32 -2.21
CA ASP A 276 24.56 -7.10 -2.83
C ASP A 276 24.89 -6.65 -4.26
N THR A 277 23.92 -6.05 -4.95
CA THR A 277 24.05 -5.57 -6.34
C THR A 277 23.71 -4.08 -6.47
N VAL A 278 23.60 -3.36 -5.34
CA VAL A 278 23.34 -1.92 -5.27
C VAL A 278 22.13 -1.49 -6.11
N LYS A 279 21.06 -2.29 -6.07
CA LYS A 279 19.83 -2.02 -6.83
C LYS A 279 19.15 -0.74 -6.34
N LYS A 280 18.48 -0.01 -7.25
CA LYS A 280 17.60 1.09 -6.85
C LYS A 280 16.35 0.53 -6.18
N VAL A 281 15.93 1.11 -5.07
CA VAL A 281 14.79 0.59 -4.31
C VAL A 281 13.74 1.67 -4.05
N SER A 282 12.46 1.30 -4.14
CA SER A 282 11.32 2.07 -3.63
C SER A 282 10.45 1.18 -2.75
N MET A 283 10.12 1.65 -1.55
CA MET A 283 9.44 0.88 -0.51
C MET A 283 8.28 1.68 0.07
N GLU A 284 7.08 1.15 -0.02
CA GLU A 284 5.91 1.64 0.72
C GLU A 284 5.56 0.58 1.76
N LEU A 285 5.80 0.90 3.04
CA LEU A 285 5.76 -0.09 4.12
C LEU A 285 4.56 0.15 5.05
N GLY A 286 4.51 -0.57 6.18
CA GLY A 286 3.45 -0.40 7.16
C GLY A 286 3.44 1.00 7.79
N GLY A 287 2.24 1.55 7.96
CA GLY A 287 2.01 2.83 8.64
C GLY A 287 1.37 2.65 10.02
N HIS A 288 1.41 3.71 10.84
CA HIS A 288 0.67 3.80 12.10
C HIS A 288 0.01 5.18 12.25
N ALA A 289 -0.88 5.50 11.31
CA ALA A 289 -1.41 6.83 11.07
C ALA A 289 -2.22 7.39 12.27
N PRO A 290 -1.82 8.53 12.84
CA PRO A 290 -2.62 9.26 13.81
C PRO A 290 -3.69 10.11 13.10
N PHE A 291 -4.90 10.13 13.67
CA PHE A 291 -5.98 11.04 13.30
C PHE A 291 -6.23 11.97 14.49
N ILE A 292 -5.92 13.25 14.33
CA ILE A 292 -5.89 14.23 15.43
C ILE A 292 -7.07 15.19 15.30
N VAL A 293 -7.86 15.32 16.36
CA VAL A 293 -9.05 16.19 16.42
C VAL A 293 -8.91 17.18 17.57
N PHE A 294 -8.73 18.46 17.23
CA PHE A 294 -8.65 19.55 18.20
C PHE A 294 -10.04 20.06 18.60
N ASP A 295 -10.14 20.74 19.75
CA ASP A 295 -11.39 21.32 20.27
C ASP A 295 -12.04 22.31 19.28
N SER A 296 -11.24 22.95 18.43
CA SER A 296 -11.72 23.87 17.39
C SER A 296 -12.22 23.17 16.12
N ALA A 297 -12.17 21.83 16.06
CA ALA A 297 -12.61 21.09 14.89
C ALA A 297 -14.13 21.09 14.78
N ASP A 298 -14.61 21.10 13.53
CA ASP A 298 -15.98 20.71 13.23
C ASP A 298 -16.12 19.19 13.50
N VAL A 299 -16.81 18.85 14.59
CA VAL A 299 -16.94 17.47 15.07
C VAL A 299 -17.64 16.59 14.04
N ASP A 300 -18.64 17.09 13.33
CA ASP A 300 -19.39 16.29 12.35
C ASP A 300 -18.50 15.95 11.15
N ARG A 301 -17.75 16.92 10.66
CA ARG A 301 -16.75 16.68 9.59
C ARG A 301 -15.63 15.76 10.04
N ALA A 302 -15.18 15.90 11.30
CA ALA A 302 -14.16 15.02 11.86
C ALA A 302 -14.65 13.57 11.95
N VAL A 303 -15.91 13.34 12.32
CA VAL A 303 -16.53 12.00 12.34
C VAL A 303 -16.65 11.42 10.94
N SER A 304 -17.13 12.19 9.94
CA SER A 304 -17.17 11.70 8.56
C SER A 304 -15.77 11.34 8.02
N GLY A 305 -14.76 12.15 8.34
CA GLY A 305 -13.36 11.86 7.99
C GLY A 305 -12.82 10.62 8.72
N ALA A 306 -13.19 10.42 9.99
CA ALA A 306 -12.84 9.22 10.76
C ALA A 306 -13.47 7.97 10.14
N MET A 307 -14.76 8.02 9.79
CA MET A 307 -15.48 6.93 9.14
C MET A 307 -14.80 6.51 7.83
N ALA A 308 -14.56 7.48 6.94
CA ALA A 308 -13.94 7.23 5.64
C ALA A 308 -12.49 6.73 5.73
N SER A 309 -11.70 7.23 6.68
CA SER A 309 -10.29 6.86 6.81
C SER A 309 -10.07 5.56 7.59
N LYS A 310 -10.97 5.19 8.51
CA LYS A 310 -10.82 3.99 9.34
C LYS A 310 -11.44 2.74 8.71
N PHE A 311 -12.63 2.86 8.14
CA PHE A 311 -13.43 1.69 7.77
C PHE A 311 -13.39 1.35 6.28
N ARG A 312 -12.81 2.21 5.43
CA ARG A 312 -12.56 1.84 4.03
C ARG A 312 -11.72 0.56 3.95
N ASN A 313 -12.12 -0.36 3.09
CA ASN A 313 -11.52 -1.69 2.92
C ASN A 313 -11.47 -2.49 4.24
N SER A 314 -12.47 -2.31 5.08
CA SER A 314 -12.53 -2.87 6.45
C SER A 314 -11.29 -2.54 7.30
N GLY A 315 -10.71 -1.35 7.10
CA GLY A 315 -9.50 -0.89 7.79
C GLY A 315 -8.19 -1.48 7.27
N GLN A 316 -8.24 -2.25 6.18
CA GLN A 316 -7.09 -2.97 5.62
C GLN A 316 -6.31 -2.13 4.60
N THR A 317 -6.00 -0.88 4.94
CA THR A 317 -5.17 -0.01 4.08
C THR A 317 -3.97 0.55 4.84
N CYS A 318 -2.84 0.76 4.14
CA CYS A 318 -1.63 1.31 4.76
C CYS A 318 -1.81 2.72 5.34
N VAL A 319 -2.78 3.47 4.81
CA VAL A 319 -3.11 4.84 5.23
C VAL A 319 -4.30 4.91 6.20
N CYS A 320 -4.85 3.78 6.61
CA CYS A 320 -5.98 3.77 7.54
C CYS A 320 -5.57 4.37 8.88
N SER A 321 -6.44 5.24 9.40
CA SER A 321 -6.30 5.81 10.73
C SER A 321 -6.23 4.69 11.75
N ASN A 322 -5.16 4.63 12.54
CA ASN A 322 -4.96 3.56 13.51
C ASN A 322 -4.97 4.06 14.96
N ARG A 323 -4.76 5.37 15.17
CA ARG A 323 -4.86 6.01 16.49
C ARG A 323 -5.65 7.30 16.37
N PHE A 324 -6.72 7.42 17.15
CA PHE A 324 -7.48 8.66 17.26
C PHE A 324 -6.99 9.44 18.48
N LEU A 325 -6.52 10.66 18.26
CA LEU A 325 -6.06 11.57 19.31
C LEU A 325 -7.03 12.76 19.35
N VAL A 326 -8.00 12.70 20.27
CA VAL A 326 -9.07 13.68 20.36
C VAL A 326 -8.86 14.54 21.61
N GLN A 327 -8.88 15.86 21.43
CA GLN A 327 -8.69 16.81 22.52
C GLN A 327 -9.84 16.74 23.53
N SER A 328 -9.51 16.91 24.81
CA SER A 328 -10.41 16.61 25.92
C SER A 328 -11.71 17.41 25.94
N GLY A 329 -11.75 18.61 25.35
CA GLY A 329 -12.94 19.47 25.35
C GLY A 329 -14.08 18.94 24.48
N ILE A 330 -13.76 18.16 23.44
CA ILE A 330 -14.75 17.57 22.51
C ILE A 330 -14.77 16.03 22.52
N TYR A 331 -13.94 15.39 23.33
CA TYR A 331 -13.74 13.93 23.34
C TYR A 331 -15.06 13.15 23.42
N ASP A 332 -15.86 13.40 24.46
CA ASP A 332 -17.09 12.62 24.70
C ASP A 332 -18.07 12.78 23.53
N ARG A 333 -18.24 14.01 23.02
CA ARG A 333 -19.10 14.33 21.87
C ARG A 333 -18.62 13.65 20.59
N PHE A 334 -17.32 13.62 20.33
CA PHE A 334 -16.76 12.97 19.15
C PHE A 334 -16.97 11.45 19.19
N VAL A 335 -16.68 10.82 20.33
CA VAL A 335 -16.83 9.35 20.49
C VAL A 335 -18.29 8.95 20.34
N GLU A 336 -19.22 9.68 20.95
CA GLU A 336 -20.65 9.41 20.83
C GLU A 336 -21.12 9.50 19.37
N LYS A 337 -20.77 10.58 18.67
CA LYS A 337 -21.15 10.76 17.26
C LYS A 337 -20.52 9.72 16.34
N LEU A 338 -19.25 9.34 16.60
CA LEU A 338 -18.59 8.28 15.84
C LEU A 338 -19.30 6.94 16.04
N GLY A 339 -19.67 6.58 17.27
CA GLY A 339 -20.44 5.36 17.54
C GLY A 339 -21.76 5.33 16.78
N ARG A 340 -22.54 6.43 16.82
CA ARG A 340 -23.79 6.53 16.07
C ARG A 340 -23.60 6.40 14.55
N ALA A 341 -22.54 7.01 14.00
CA ALA A 341 -22.22 6.89 12.59
C ALA A 341 -21.84 5.45 12.21
N MET A 342 -21.08 4.75 13.06
CA MET A 342 -20.75 3.34 12.86
C MET A 342 -22.01 2.47 12.81
N ASP A 343 -22.91 2.60 13.78
CA ASP A 343 -24.17 1.85 13.82
C ASP A 343 -25.06 2.15 12.61
N ALA A 344 -25.09 3.41 12.18
CA ALA A 344 -25.91 3.85 11.05
C ALA A 344 -25.36 3.36 9.70
N GLU A 345 -24.04 3.32 9.49
CA GLU A 345 -23.43 3.17 8.16
C GLU A 345 -22.74 1.82 7.91
N LEU A 346 -22.27 1.14 8.96
CA LEU A 346 -21.50 -0.10 8.80
C LEU A 346 -22.44 -1.30 8.65
N ARG A 347 -22.30 -2.02 7.54
CA ARG A 347 -23.08 -3.19 7.15
C ARG A 347 -22.11 -4.24 6.66
N MET A 348 -21.93 -5.28 7.47
CA MET A 348 -21.07 -6.41 7.11
C MET A 348 -21.81 -7.36 6.18
N GLY A 349 -21.10 -7.91 5.21
CA GLY A 349 -21.66 -8.87 4.28
C GLY A 349 -20.69 -9.24 3.16
N HIS A 350 -21.18 -10.03 2.21
CA HIS A 350 -20.44 -10.31 0.99
C HIS A 350 -20.28 -9.02 0.17
N GLY A 351 -19.09 -8.78 -0.39
CA GLY A 351 -18.78 -7.52 -1.08
C GLY A 351 -19.64 -7.24 -2.33
N SER A 352 -20.28 -8.27 -2.90
CA SER A 352 -21.20 -8.12 -4.04
C SER A 352 -22.62 -7.70 -3.64
N ASP A 353 -23.00 -7.78 -2.35
CA ASP A 353 -24.31 -7.31 -1.91
C ASP A 353 -24.31 -5.77 -1.92
N PRO A 354 -25.29 -5.10 -2.59
CA PRO A 354 -25.36 -3.65 -2.67
C PRO A 354 -25.46 -2.93 -1.31
N GLN A 355 -25.92 -3.61 -0.26
CA GLN A 355 -26.04 -3.04 1.08
C GLN A 355 -24.76 -3.15 1.91
N THR A 356 -23.81 -3.99 1.48
CA THR A 356 -22.56 -4.19 2.21
C THR A 356 -21.68 -2.94 2.12
N THR A 357 -21.27 -2.43 3.28
CA THR A 357 -20.26 -1.37 3.38
C THR A 357 -18.97 -1.88 4.00
N GLN A 358 -18.95 -3.07 4.61
CA GLN A 358 -17.78 -3.71 5.19
C GLN A 358 -17.65 -5.17 4.71
N GLY A 359 -16.58 -5.48 3.99
CA GLY A 359 -16.25 -6.85 3.58
C GLY A 359 -15.50 -7.62 4.67
N PRO A 360 -15.23 -8.93 4.46
CA PRO A 360 -14.41 -9.72 5.36
C PRO A 360 -12.97 -9.20 5.45
N LEU A 361 -12.25 -9.67 6.47
CA LEU A 361 -10.79 -9.58 6.48
C LEU A 361 -10.21 -10.58 5.47
N ILE A 362 -9.05 -10.27 4.88
CA ILE A 362 -8.52 -11.01 3.72
C ILE A 362 -8.28 -12.51 3.99
N ASN A 363 -7.87 -12.88 5.22
CA ASN A 363 -7.61 -14.26 5.61
C ASN A 363 -7.61 -14.41 7.13
N GLN A 364 -7.58 -15.67 7.58
CA GLN A 364 -7.63 -16.02 9.00
C GLN A 364 -6.52 -15.34 9.82
N ARG A 365 -5.30 -15.24 9.29
CA ARG A 365 -4.18 -14.58 10.00
C ARG A 365 -4.47 -13.10 10.27
N ALA A 366 -5.15 -12.42 9.35
CA ALA A 366 -5.58 -11.04 9.57
C ALA A 366 -6.65 -10.96 10.65
N ALA A 367 -7.60 -11.90 10.67
CA ALA A 367 -8.61 -12.01 11.72
C ALA A 367 -7.99 -12.27 13.10
N ASP A 368 -7.08 -13.24 13.20
CA ASP A 368 -6.37 -13.57 14.45
C ASP A 368 -5.59 -12.38 14.99
N LYS A 369 -4.97 -11.59 14.10
CA LYS A 369 -4.20 -10.40 14.46
C LYS A 369 -5.08 -9.30 15.06
N VAL A 370 -6.30 -9.11 14.55
CA VAL A 370 -7.26 -8.17 15.13
C VAL A 370 -7.83 -8.75 16.43
N GLY A 371 -8.12 -10.05 16.42
CA GLY A 371 -8.75 -10.80 17.50
C GLY A 371 -7.82 -11.29 18.60
N GLY A 372 -6.75 -10.55 18.98
CA GLY A 372 -5.76 -10.91 20.00
C GLY A 372 -6.24 -11.21 21.44
N ALA A 373 -7.48 -11.69 21.62
CA ALA A 373 -8.03 -12.37 22.79
C ALA A 373 -8.71 -13.68 22.32
N SER A 374 -8.05 -14.80 22.60
CA SER A 374 -8.44 -16.20 22.41
C SER A 374 -9.93 -16.49 22.18
N VAL A 375 -10.29 -17.03 21.01
CA VAL A 375 -11.30 -18.10 20.87
C VAL A 375 -10.91 -18.96 19.66
N GLY A 376 -10.89 -20.28 19.86
CA GLY A 376 -10.68 -21.26 18.80
C GLY A 376 -11.95 -21.47 17.95
N VAL A 377 -11.73 -21.52 16.64
CA VAL A 377 -12.38 -22.34 15.59
C VAL A 377 -13.85 -22.74 15.80
N THR A 378 -14.76 -22.11 15.05
CA THR A 378 -15.73 -22.70 14.08
C THR A 378 -16.84 -21.67 13.78
N ASP A 379 -16.52 -20.61 13.03
CA ASP A 379 -17.49 -19.82 12.24
C ASP A 379 -16.74 -18.64 11.60
N LEU A 380 -16.65 -18.62 10.26
CA LEU A 380 -16.07 -17.47 9.53
C LEU A 380 -17.04 -16.28 9.47
N THR A 381 -18.20 -16.38 10.12
CA THR A 381 -19.09 -15.26 10.42
C THR A 381 -18.84 -14.77 11.84
N VAL A 382 -17.78 -13.98 12.04
CA VAL A 382 -17.73 -13.10 13.22
C VAL A 382 -18.95 -12.19 13.14
N THR A 383 -19.87 -12.35 14.09
CA THR A 383 -21.13 -11.60 14.15
C THR A 383 -20.86 -10.10 14.31
N SER A 384 -21.80 -9.26 13.83
CA SER A 384 -21.71 -7.79 13.91
C SER A 384 -21.47 -7.26 15.30
N GLU A 385 -21.96 -7.94 16.33
CA GLU A 385 -21.72 -7.55 17.72
C GLU A 385 -20.28 -7.81 18.17
N GLU A 386 -19.67 -8.92 17.79
CA GLU A 386 -18.31 -9.25 18.22
C GLU A 386 -17.24 -8.42 17.51
N LEU A 387 -17.45 -8.10 16.23
CA LEU A 387 -16.55 -7.21 15.48
C LEU A 387 -16.70 -5.75 15.94
N ASN A 388 -17.93 -5.27 16.23
CA ASN A 388 -18.14 -3.94 16.82
C ASN A 388 -17.56 -3.83 18.23
N HIS A 389 -17.77 -4.82 19.11
CA HIS A 389 -17.20 -4.81 20.46
C HIS A 389 -15.67 -4.90 20.47
N ARG A 390 -15.08 -5.62 19.52
CA ARG A 390 -13.61 -5.84 19.47
C ARG A 390 -12.86 -4.74 18.71
N LEU A 391 -13.46 -4.09 17.72
CA LEU A 391 -12.94 -2.84 17.16
C LEU A 391 -12.91 -1.72 18.21
N TRP A 392 -13.85 -1.73 19.16
CA TRP A 392 -13.86 -0.88 20.36
C TRP A 392 -12.75 -1.24 21.37
N SER A 393 -12.32 -2.50 21.47
CA SER A 393 -11.38 -2.98 22.50
C SER A 393 -9.90 -2.79 22.15
N LEU A 394 -9.58 -2.32 20.94
CA LEU A 394 -8.26 -1.76 20.59
C LEU A 394 -8.07 -0.36 21.25
N ARG A 395 -8.06 -0.37 22.59
CA ARG A 395 -7.66 0.69 23.54
C ARG A 395 -8.10 2.12 23.20
N LEU A 396 -9.34 2.44 23.53
CA LEU A 396 -9.74 3.75 24.09
C LEU A 396 -9.26 3.90 25.56
N SER A 397 -8.08 3.36 25.90
CA SER A 397 -7.60 3.35 27.28
C SER A 397 -6.96 4.69 27.65
N SER A 398 -7.48 5.26 28.74
CA SER A 398 -7.04 6.43 29.50
C SER A 398 -7.53 7.80 29.01
N ARG A 399 -8.58 8.30 29.67
CA ARG A 399 -8.51 9.66 30.21
C ARG A 399 -7.23 9.71 31.05
N CYS A 400 -6.15 10.28 30.51
CA CYS A 400 -5.01 10.68 31.34
C CYS A 400 -5.50 11.80 32.27
N ARG A 401 -5.96 11.43 33.47
CA ARG A 401 -6.07 12.36 34.61
C ARG A 401 -4.82 12.30 35.51
N THR A 402 -3.78 11.58 35.10
CA THR A 402 -2.49 11.54 35.79
C THR A 402 -1.35 11.66 34.79
N PRO A 403 -0.30 12.45 35.07
CA PRO A 403 0.85 12.56 34.19
C PRO A 403 1.63 11.24 34.19
N CYS A 404 1.98 10.74 33.00
CA CYS A 404 2.93 9.64 32.86
C CYS A 404 4.27 10.01 33.53
N PRO A 405 4.85 9.14 34.38
CA PRO A 405 6.19 9.34 34.89
C PRO A 405 7.19 8.97 33.80
N GLY A 406 7.89 9.95 33.22
CA GLY A 406 8.88 9.67 32.19
C GLY A 406 9.43 10.84 31.37
N GLU A 407 8.94 12.07 31.57
CA GLU A 407 9.55 13.26 30.94
C GLU A 407 10.12 14.22 31.99
N PRO A 408 11.37 14.72 31.82
CA PRO A 408 11.98 15.61 32.77
C PRO A 408 11.26 16.97 32.80
N ARG A 409 10.83 17.37 33.99
CA ARG A 409 10.32 18.71 34.28
C ARG A 409 11.45 19.72 34.16
N PHE A 410 11.44 20.57 33.15
CA PHE A 410 12.06 21.89 33.26
C PHE A 410 11.12 22.81 34.05
N CYS A 411 11.22 22.75 35.37
CA CYS A 411 10.72 23.79 36.27
C CYS A 411 11.93 24.62 36.72
N GLY A 412 12.20 25.72 36.01
CA GLY A 412 13.06 26.78 36.49
C GLY A 412 12.18 27.95 36.93
N ALA A 413 11.88 28.02 38.23
CA ALA A 413 11.42 29.25 38.85
C ALA A 413 12.63 30.18 39.01
N GLY A 414 12.57 31.34 38.37
CA GLY A 414 13.56 32.41 38.51
C GLY A 414 12.84 33.75 38.38
N SER A 415 12.88 34.51 39.46
CA SER A 415 12.14 35.74 39.72
C SER A 415 12.46 36.92 38.80
N VAL A 416 11.40 37.69 38.55
CA VAL A 416 11.26 39.06 38.04
C VAL A 416 12.44 40.03 38.27
N SER A 417 12.83 40.78 37.23
CA SER A 417 13.13 42.23 37.33
C SER A 417 12.90 42.98 36.00
N THR A 418 11.85 43.81 36.02
CA THR A 418 11.56 45.10 35.34
C THR A 418 12.24 45.56 34.02
N ALA A 419 11.41 45.61 32.95
CA ALA A 419 11.03 46.75 32.06
C ALA A 419 12.04 47.41 31.07
N PRO A 420 11.61 48.19 30.02
CA PRO A 420 10.29 48.32 29.37
C PRO A 420 10.27 48.31 27.81
N SER A 421 9.06 48.06 27.28
CA SER A 421 8.46 48.57 26.03
C SER A 421 9.05 48.13 24.68
N TRP A 422 8.18 47.76 23.73
CA TRP A 422 8.01 48.42 22.41
C TRP A 422 6.84 47.77 21.66
N ASN A 423 5.95 48.63 21.18
CA ASN A 423 4.70 48.37 20.47
C ASN A 423 4.82 47.35 19.32
N ARG A 424 3.82 46.46 19.19
CA ARG A 424 3.44 45.88 17.88
C ARG A 424 1.98 46.21 17.59
N ARG A 425 1.77 47.06 16.58
CA ARG A 425 0.49 47.15 15.85
C ARG A 425 0.57 46.26 14.60
N CYS A 426 -0.61 45.70 14.30
CA CYS A 426 -0.98 44.82 13.21
C CYS A 426 -0.79 45.39 11.79
N TRP A 427 -1.15 44.58 10.80
CA TRP A 427 -1.99 44.80 9.59
C TRP A 427 -1.54 43.75 8.54
N TRP A 428 -2.29 42.66 8.26
CA TRP A 428 -3.30 42.48 7.18
C TRP A 428 -2.88 43.20 5.86
N THR A 429 -2.83 42.64 4.64
CA THR A 429 -3.63 41.58 3.99
C THR A 429 -3.12 41.29 2.55
N SER A 430 -3.37 40.05 2.08
CA SER A 430 -3.75 39.59 0.70
C SER A 430 -2.97 39.93 -0.60
N ALA A 431 -2.86 38.88 -1.42
CA ALA A 431 -2.43 38.73 -2.84
C ALA A 431 -3.23 39.62 -3.86
N PRO A 432 -3.08 39.56 -5.23
CA PRO A 432 -2.42 38.55 -6.09
C PRO A 432 -1.75 39.06 -7.41
N THR A 433 -1.39 38.09 -8.28
CA THR A 433 -1.23 38.13 -9.77
C THR A 433 0.06 38.65 -10.45
N CYS A 434 0.70 37.71 -11.17
CA CYS A 434 1.04 37.70 -12.60
C CYS A 434 1.78 38.90 -13.25
N CYS A 435 3.06 38.69 -13.62
CA CYS A 435 3.68 38.96 -14.93
C CYS A 435 5.20 39.12 -14.80
N VAL A 436 5.96 38.07 -15.15
CA VAL A 436 7.42 38.20 -15.35
C VAL A 436 7.65 38.69 -16.78
N ARG A 437 7.84 40.00 -16.95
CA ARG A 437 8.40 40.60 -18.17
C ARG A 437 9.84 41.02 -17.88
N ARG A 438 10.78 40.42 -18.62
CA ARG A 438 12.22 40.71 -18.65
C ARG A 438 12.50 42.22 -18.65
N ARG A 439 13.39 42.69 -17.77
CA ARG A 439 14.32 43.78 -18.07
C ARG A 439 15.72 43.51 -17.53
N ARG A 440 16.67 43.51 -18.45
CA ARG A 440 18.11 43.63 -18.22
C ARG A 440 18.39 44.93 -17.45
N ARG A 441 19.26 44.87 -16.44
CA ARG A 441 20.18 45.97 -16.11
C ARG A 441 21.56 45.42 -15.78
N SER A 442 22.52 45.85 -16.58
CA SER A 442 23.96 45.78 -16.39
C SER A 442 24.44 46.86 -15.42
N ALA A 443 25.39 46.52 -14.54
CA ALA A 443 26.48 47.37 -14.01
C ALA A 443 27.12 46.58 -12.85
N ARG A 444 28.34 46.05 -12.94
CA ARG A 444 29.69 46.66 -12.93
C ARG A 444 30.40 46.20 -11.64
N TRP A 445 31.63 45.78 -11.86
CA TRP A 445 32.56 45.18 -10.92
C TRP A 445 33.21 46.20 -9.98
N PHE A 446 33.61 45.73 -8.79
CA PHE A 446 34.84 46.14 -8.10
C PHE A 446 35.54 44.89 -7.53
N PRO A 447 36.87 44.76 -7.66
CA PRO A 447 37.64 43.62 -7.15
C PRO A 447 38.21 43.93 -5.75
N SER A 448 38.39 42.91 -4.92
CA SER A 448 39.38 42.96 -3.85
C SER A 448 40.26 41.70 -3.90
N SER A 449 41.52 41.95 -4.23
CA SER A 449 42.63 41.02 -4.16
C SER A 449 43.20 41.00 -2.74
N GLY A 450 43.27 39.82 -2.12
CA GLY A 450 44.09 39.58 -0.95
C GLY A 450 44.97 38.36 -1.20
N ARG A 451 46.26 38.60 -1.46
CA ARG A 451 47.29 37.56 -1.45
C ARG A 451 47.72 37.31 -0.01
N TYR A 452 47.86 36.06 0.39
CA TYR A 452 48.85 35.65 1.38
C TYR A 452 49.50 34.33 0.93
N ARG A 453 50.83 34.35 0.82
CA ARG A 453 51.73 33.20 0.67
C ARG A 453 52.35 32.91 2.04
N GLY A 454 52.61 31.63 2.33
CA GLY A 454 53.47 31.13 3.41
C GLY A 454 53.36 29.61 3.46
N THR A 455 54.17 28.87 2.70
CA THR A 455 55.44 28.19 3.08
C THR A 455 55.24 26.79 3.68
N LEU A 456 55.87 25.83 3.01
CA LEU A 456 56.00 24.40 3.32
C LEU A 456 56.79 24.15 4.63
N GLY A 457 56.37 23.12 5.36
CA GLY A 457 57.12 22.49 6.45
C GLY A 457 56.67 21.03 6.56
N ASP A 458 57.64 20.12 6.62
CA ASP A 458 57.53 18.69 6.32
C ASP A 458 57.43 17.83 7.61
N ARG A 459 56.62 16.75 7.57
CA ARG A 459 56.61 15.50 8.40
C ARG A 459 56.09 15.51 9.87
N PRO A 460 55.75 14.33 10.46
CA PRO A 460 54.91 13.23 9.96
C PRO A 460 53.90 12.67 11.02
N SER A 461 52.94 11.87 10.53
CA SER A 461 52.22 10.75 11.19
C SER A 461 51.78 10.85 12.67
N GLU A 462 50.46 10.91 12.89
CA GLU A 462 49.83 10.15 13.98
C GLU A 462 48.41 9.69 13.55
N GLN A 463 48.27 8.38 13.35
CA GLN A 463 46.98 7.70 13.29
C GLN A 463 46.42 7.68 14.71
N ARG A 464 45.23 8.24 14.92
CA ARG A 464 44.39 7.93 16.08
C ARG A 464 43.05 7.40 15.62
N THR A 465 42.97 6.09 15.66
CA THR A 465 41.76 5.26 15.76
C THR A 465 40.89 5.79 16.91
N VAL A 466 39.67 6.22 16.60
CA VAL A 466 38.65 6.48 17.65
C VAL A 466 37.76 5.25 17.73
N HIS A 467 37.82 4.60 18.89
CA HIS A 467 37.02 3.45 19.28
C HIS A 467 35.52 3.74 19.19
N GLN A 468 34.79 2.79 18.61
CA GLN A 468 33.35 2.62 18.80
C GLN A 468 33.07 2.34 20.28
N SER A 469 32.13 3.09 20.87
CA SER A 469 31.48 2.72 22.11
C SER A 469 29.99 2.58 21.83
N GLN A 470 29.53 1.33 21.86
CA GLN A 470 28.13 0.94 21.86
C GLN A 470 27.47 1.44 23.16
N LEU A 471 26.30 2.06 23.07
CA LEU A 471 25.38 2.16 24.20
C LEU A 471 24.06 1.51 23.79
N LEU A 472 23.89 0.29 24.26
CA LEU A 472 22.70 -0.54 24.16
C LEU A 472 21.82 -0.21 25.39
N LEU A 473 20.64 0.38 25.19
CA LEU A 473 19.65 0.58 26.26
C LEU A 473 18.53 -0.44 26.08
N LEU A 474 18.67 -1.56 26.79
CA LEU A 474 17.61 -2.51 27.09
C LEU A 474 16.75 -1.93 28.22
N ILE A 475 15.44 -1.82 28.01
CA ILE A 475 14.47 -1.67 29.08
C ILE A 475 13.53 -2.89 29.00
N THR A 476 13.76 -3.82 29.91
CA THR A 476 12.87 -4.94 30.26
C THR A 476 12.37 -4.72 31.68
N ASP A 477 11.05 -4.81 31.88
CA ASP A 477 10.29 -5.53 32.95
C ASP A 477 8.91 -4.86 33.08
N SER A 478 7.80 -5.49 33.46
CA SER A 478 7.63 -6.63 34.36
C SER A 478 6.24 -7.29 34.19
N ALA A 479 6.21 -8.61 34.13
CA ALA A 479 5.04 -9.43 34.49
C ALA A 479 5.38 -10.21 35.78
N PRO A 480 4.45 -10.38 36.74
CA PRO A 480 4.77 -11.00 38.01
C PRO A 480 4.84 -12.53 37.88
N ARG A 481 6.00 -13.11 38.22
CA ARG A 481 6.17 -14.55 38.41
C ARG A 481 5.52 -15.00 39.72
N ARG A 482 4.59 -15.95 39.64
CA ARG A 482 4.32 -16.88 40.74
C ARG A 482 5.28 -18.08 40.60
N LYS A 483 6.00 -18.40 41.67
CA LYS A 483 6.65 -19.70 41.88
C LYS A 483 5.92 -20.38 43.04
N LEU A 484 5.64 -21.68 42.91
CA LEU A 484 5.92 -22.72 43.90
C LEU A 484 5.72 -24.09 43.22
N TRP A 485 6.72 -24.96 43.38
CA TRP A 485 6.83 -26.38 42.97
C TRP A 485 5.80 -27.30 43.66
N PRO A 486 5.71 -28.61 43.31
CA PRO A 486 6.28 -29.32 42.15
C PRO A 486 5.30 -29.46 40.98
#